data_AF-A0A0X9T6V4-F1
#
_entry.id   AF-A0A0X9T6V4-F1
#
_cell.length_a   1.000
_cell.length_b   1.000
_cell.length_c   1.000
_cell.angle_alpha   90.00
_cell.angle_beta   90.00
_cell.angle_gamma   90.00
#
_symmetry.space_group_name_H-M   'P 1'
#
loop_
_entity.id
_entity.type
_entity.pdbx_description
1 polymer ?
#
loop_
_entity_poly.entity_id
_entity_poly.type
_entity_poly.pdbx_seq_one_letter_code
_entity_poly.pdbx_strand_id
1 'polypeptide(L)'
;IWGGFSVNNATLNRFFSLHFLLPFILAALVIVHLVSLHEHGSSNPLGISANTDRLPFHPYFVFKDLVTIFVFFLVLTIFIFYIPNVLGHSDNYIPANSIQTPPSIVPEWLL
;
A
#
# COMPACT_ATOMS: atom_id res chain seq x y z
N ILE A 1 6.72 23.10 5.65
CA ILE A 1 6.03 22.07 4.82
C ILE A 1 5.12 22.72 3.78
N TRP A 2 4.20 23.61 4.14
CA TRP A 2 3.19 24.17 3.20
C TRP A 2 3.75 25.15 2.15
N GLY A 3 4.79 25.92 2.45
CA GLY A 3 5.31 26.93 1.50
C GLY A 3 4.44 28.18 1.41
N GLY A 4 3.80 28.53 2.53
CA GLY A 4 2.92 29.66 2.76
C GLY A 4 2.35 29.56 4.18
N PHE A 5 1.38 30.41 4.52
CA PHE A 5 0.74 30.42 5.85
C PHE A 5 -0.35 29.36 6.02
N SER A 6 -0.83 28.76 4.94
CA SER A 6 -1.89 27.74 4.93
C SER A 6 -1.64 26.70 3.83
N VAL A 7 -2.43 25.63 3.83
CA VAL A 7 -2.46 24.66 2.73
C VAL A 7 -2.99 25.37 1.48
N ASN A 8 -2.18 25.43 0.43
CA ASN A 8 -2.50 26.13 -0.81
C ASN A 8 -1.89 25.43 -2.03
N ASN A 9 -1.88 26.10 -3.19
CA ASN A 9 -1.33 25.58 -4.44
C ASN A 9 0.14 25.13 -4.31
N ALA A 10 0.96 25.82 -3.51
CA ALA A 10 2.35 25.43 -3.30
C ALA A 10 2.44 24.10 -2.54
N THR A 11 1.51 23.84 -1.59
CA THR A 11 1.40 22.56 -0.89
C THR A 11 0.95 21.42 -1.80
N LEU A 12 -0.03 21.66 -2.68
CA LEU A 12 -0.54 20.61 -3.58
C LEU A 12 0.54 20.13 -4.57
N ASN A 13 1.26 21.06 -5.22
CA ASN A 13 2.29 20.71 -6.20
C ASN A 13 3.46 19.94 -5.59
N ARG A 14 3.89 20.31 -4.37
CA ARG A 14 4.94 19.55 -3.68
C ARG A 14 4.45 18.19 -3.20
N PHE A 15 3.20 18.08 -2.74
CA PHE A 15 2.63 16.80 -2.32
C PHE A 15 2.51 15.85 -3.51
N PHE A 16 2.10 16.34 -4.68
CA PHE A 16 2.13 15.55 -5.91
C PHE A 16 3.55 15.08 -6.26
N SER A 17 4.53 15.99 -6.22
CA SER A 17 5.93 15.67 -6.53
C SER A 17 6.51 14.62 -5.57
N LEU A 18 6.21 14.73 -4.27
CA LEU A 18 6.60 13.77 -3.25
C LEU A 18 5.86 12.44 -3.41
N HIS A 19 4.55 12.47 -3.65
CA HIS A 19 3.74 11.28 -3.87
C HIS A 19 4.22 10.49 -5.09
N PHE A 20 4.72 11.17 -6.12
CA PHE A 20 5.35 10.51 -7.26
C PHE A 20 6.70 9.88 -6.90
N LEU A 21 7.54 10.58 -6.14
CA LEU A 21 8.89 10.13 -5.79
C LEU A 21 8.90 8.96 -4.78
N LEU A 22 8.06 9.04 -3.75
CA LEU A 22 8.08 8.10 -2.61
C LEU A 22 7.89 6.62 -3.00
N PRO A 23 7.00 6.25 -3.94
CA PRO A 23 6.88 4.87 -4.42
C PRO A 23 8.18 4.28 -4.96
N PHE A 24 9.04 5.07 -5.61
CA PHE A 24 10.34 4.59 -6.10
C PHE A 24 11.34 4.37 -4.97
N ILE A 25 11.31 5.23 -3.96
CA ILE A 25 12.09 5.03 -2.73
C ILE A 25 11.61 3.76 -2.02
N LEU A 26 10.30 3.54 -1.93
CA LEU A 26 9.73 2.30 -1.38
C LEU A 26 10.17 1.07 -2.18
N ALA A 27 10.18 1.14 -3.52
CA ALA A 27 10.67 0.04 -4.35
C ALA A 27 12.15 -0.29 -4.06
N ALA A 28 13.00 0.73 -3.88
CA ALA A 28 14.39 0.54 -3.48
C ALA A 28 14.50 -0.10 -2.08
N LEU A 29 13.67 0.33 -1.13
CA LEU A 29 13.60 -0.26 0.21
C LEU A 29 13.11 -1.72 0.18
N VAL A 30 12.21 -2.08 -0.74
CA VAL A 30 11.79 -3.48 -0.95
C VAL A 30 12.97 -4.34 -1.40
N ILE A 31 13.84 -3.84 -2.28
CA ILE A 31 15.06 -4.57 -2.68
C ILE A 31 15.97 -4.80 -1.47
N VAL A 32 16.24 -3.75 -0.69
CA VAL A 32 17.07 -3.87 0.54
C VAL A 32 16.44 -4.86 1.52
N HIS A 33 15.12 -4.79 1.71
CA HIS A 33 14.38 -5.72 2.55
C HIS A 33 14.53 -7.18 2.07
N LEU A 34 14.38 -7.44 0.77
CA LEU A 34 14.55 -8.77 0.19
C LEU A 34 15.98 -9.26 0.28
N VAL A 35 17.00 -8.41 0.10
CA VAL A 35 18.40 -8.78 0.32
C VAL A 35 18.62 -9.19 1.78
N SER A 36 18.13 -8.38 2.74
CA SER A 36 18.21 -8.72 4.17
C SER A 36 17.50 -10.03 4.52
N LEU A 37 16.38 -10.33 3.86
CA LEU A 37 15.68 -11.60 4.02
C LEU A 37 16.50 -12.76 3.47
N HIS A 38 17.16 -12.61 2.31
CA HIS A 38 17.94 -13.67 1.69
C HIS A 38 19.20 -14.07 2.48
N GLU A 39 19.76 -13.17 3.29
CA GLU A 39 20.90 -13.50 4.16
C GLU A 39 20.59 -14.62 5.18
N HIS A 40 19.36 -14.68 5.70
CA HIS A 40 18.96 -15.64 6.74
C HIS A 40 17.88 -16.62 6.27
N GLY A 41 17.17 -16.31 5.20
CA GLY A 41 15.99 -17.04 4.71
C GLY A 41 14.73 -16.77 5.54
N SER A 42 13.60 -17.29 5.07
CA SER A 42 12.31 -17.18 5.75
C SER A 42 12.26 -18.02 7.03
N SER A 43 11.56 -17.50 8.05
CA SER A 43 11.14 -18.31 9.19
C SER A 43 10.00 -19.26 8.80
N ASN A 44 9.60 -20.14 9.72
CA ASN A 44 8.47 -21.05 9.56
C ASN A 44 7.54 -21.02 10.79
N PRO A 45 6.29 -21.51 10.69
CA PRO A 45 5.31 -21.42 11.76
C PRO A 45 5.70 -22.09 13.08
N LEU A 46 6.63 -23.06 13.05
CA LEU A 46 7.13 -23.73 14.24
C LEU A 46 8.23 -22.93 14.95
N GLY A 47 8.78 -21.88 14.31
CA GLY A 47 9.82 -21.02 14.88
C GLY A 47 11.17 -21.70 15.10
N ILE A 48 11.37 -22.90 14.56
CA ILE A 48 12.62 -23.67 14.64
C ILE A 48 13.42 -23.56 13.34
N SER A 49 14.66 -24.02 13.31
CA SER A 49 15.45 -24.03 12.07
C SER A 49 14.80 -24.90 10.99
N ALA A 50 14.62 -24.33 9.78
CA ALA A 50 14.10 -25.05 8.61
C ALA A 50 15.20 -25.69 7.76
N ASN A 51 16.47 -25.64 8.18
CA ASN A 51 17.62 -26.07 7.36
C ASN A 51 17.59 -27.55 6.99
N THR A 52 16.90 -28.38 7.78
CA THR A 52 16.80 -29.82 7.56
C THR A 52 15.79 -30.21 6.48
N ASP A 53 14.85 -29.33 6.15
CA ASP A 53 13.76 -29.61 5.20
C ASP A 53 13.41 -28.34 4.39
N ARG A 54 14.24 -28.06 3.38
CA ARG A 54 14.03 -26.93 2.46
C ARG A 54 13.54 -27.43 1.12
N LEU A 55 12.45 -26.82 0.64
CA LEU A 55 11.98 -26.97 -0.73
C LEU A 55 12.47 -25.79 -1.59
N PRO A 56 12.75 -26.01 -2.88
CA PRO A 56 13.07 -24.92 -3.80
C PRO A 56 11.85 -24.01 -3.99
N PHE A 57 12.10 -22.72 -4.24
CA PHE A 57 11.03 -21.73 -4.46
C PHE A 57 10.15 -22.09 -5.67
N HIS A 58 10.80 -22.42 -6.80
CA HIS A 58 10.12 -22.99 -7.97
C HIS A 58 10.19 -24.52 -7.92
N PRO A 59 9.08 -25.25 -8.17
CA PRO A 59 7.76 -24.74 -8.57
C PRO A 59 6.83 -24.41 -7.38
N TYR A 60 7.15 -24.91 -6.18
CA TYR A 60 6.20 -25.02 -5.07
C TYR A 60 5.58 -23.69 -4.64
N PHE A 61 6.41 -22.70 -4.33
CA PHE A 61 5.94 -21.41 -3.82
C PHE A 61 5.46 -20.50 -4.95
N VAL A 62 5.99 -20.63 -6.17
CA VAL A 62 5.48 -19.91 -7.35
C VAL A 62 4.01 -20.21 -7.60
N PHE A 63 3.62 -21.50 -7.64
CA PHE A 63 2.21 -21.85 -7.84
C PHE A 63 1.34 -21.55 -6.63
N LYS A 64 1.88 -21.67 -5.41
CA LYS A 64 1.17 -21.27 -4.19
C LYS A 64 0.84 -19.77 -4.20
N ASP A 65 1.81 -18.92 -4.56
CA ASP A 65 1.64 -17.47 -4.64
C ASP A 65 0.70 -17.08 -5.79
N LEU A 66 0.71 -17.82 -6.90
CA LEU A 66 -0.22 -17.56 -8.00
C LEU A 66 -1.69 -17.73 -7.58
N VAL A 67 -1.99 -18.73 -6.74
CA VAL A 67 -3.35 -18.91 -6.18
C VAL A 67 -3.78 -17.67 -5.39
N THR A 68 -2.92 -17.14 -4.52
CA THR A 68 -3.27 -15.97 -3.70
C THR A 68 -3.34 -14.68 -4.54
N ILE A 69 -2.55 -14.55 -5.60
CA ILE A 69 -2.65 -13.46 -6.58
C ILE A 69 -4.03 -13.46 -7.24
N PHE A 70 -4.53 -14.63 -7.69
CA PHE A 70 -5.87 -14.71 -8.28
C PHE A 70 -6.98 -14.38 -7.27
N VAL A 71 -6.85 -14.85 -6.03
CA VAL A 71 -7.80 -14.49 -4.96
C VAL A 71 -7.77 -12.98 -4.68
N PHE A 72 -6.60 -12.36 -4.63
CA PHE A 72 -6.45 -10.91 -4.47
C PHE A 72 -7.17 -10.15 -5.58
N PHE A 73 -6.95 -10.53 -6.85
CA PHE A 73 -7.63 -9.89 -7.98
C PHE A 73 -9.14 -10.12 -8.00
N LEU A 74 -9.62 -11.29 -7.57
CA LEU A 74 -11.05 -11.55 -7.42
C LEU A 74 -11.67 -10.57 -6.42
N VAL A 75 -11.06 -10.42 -5.24
CA VAL A 75 -11.54 -9.47 -4.22
C VAL A 75 -11.46 -8.04 -4.74
N LEU A 76 -10.32 -7.64 -5.30
CA LEU A 76 -10.11 -6.28 -5.82
C LEU A 76 -11.13 -5.91 -6.91
N THR A 77 -11.43 -6.83 -7.83
CA THR A 77 -12.41 -6.59 -8.90
C THR A 77 -13.83 -6.43 -8.34
N ILE A 78 -14.20 -7.13 -7.26
CA ILE A 78 -15.48 -6.89 -6.58
C ILE A 78 -15.59 -5.44 -6.10
N PHE A 79 -14.54 -4.93 -5.44
CA PHE A 79 -14.51 -3.55 -4.98
C PHE A 79 -14.59 -2.57 -6.15
N ILE A 80 -13.78 -2.75 -7.19
CA ILE A 80 -13.72 -1.82 -8.32
C ILE A 80 -15.04 -1.79 -9.12
N PHE A 81 -15.62 -2.95 -9.43
CA PHE A 81 -16.74 -3.02 -10.37
C PHE A 81 -18.13 -2.96 -9.72
N TYR A 82 -18.28 -3.43 -8.47
CA TYR A 82 -19.60 -3.51 -7.84
C TYR A 82 -19.79 -2.49 -6.72
N ILE A 83 -18.74 -2.14 -5.96
CA ILE A 83 -18.84 -1.25 -4.80
C ILE A 83 -17.66 -0.23 -4.70
N PRO A 84 -17.36 0.54 -5.76
CA PRO A 84 -16.13 1.33 -5.87
C PRO A 84 -15.95 2.40 -4.79
N ASN A 85 -17.05 2.89 -4.22
CA ASN A 85 -17.04 3.98 -3.24
C ASN A 85 -17.15 3.50 -1.78
N VAL A 86 -17.26 2.20 -1.53
CA VAL A 86 -17.56 1.67 -0.19
C VAL A 86 -16.46 1.96 0.85
N LEU A 87 -15.22 2.08 0.39
CA LEU A 87 -14.05 2.38 1.24
C LEU A 87 -13.67 3.88 1.23
N GLY A 88 -14.43 4.72 0.51
CA GLY A 88 -14.19 6.16 0.40
C GLY A 88 -15.16 6.98 1.26
N HIS A 89 -14.92 8.28 1.33
CA HIS A 89 -15.80 9.23 2.02
C HIS A 89 -16.49 10.14 1.00
N SER A 90 -17.81 10.32 1.12
CA SER A 90 -18.62 11.11 0.18
C SER A 90 -18.16 12.56 0.07
N ASP A 91 -17.68 13.15 1.17
CA ASP A 91 -17.22 14.55 1.20
C ASP A 91 -16.04 14.81 0.25
N ASN A 92 -15.27 13.78 -0.15
CA ASN A 92 -14.15 13.94 -1.09
C ASN A 92 -14.61 14.13 -2.56
N TYR A 93 -15.92 14.03 -2.82
CA TYR A 93 -16.53 14.46 -4.08
C TYR A 93 -16.89 15.96 -4.10
N ILE A 94 -16.80 16.64 -2.96
CA ILE A 94 -17.03 18.08 -2.85
C ILE A 94 -15.67 18.79 -2.98
N PRO A 95 -15.54 19.78 -3.88
CA PRO A 95 -14.30 20.54 -4.00
C PRO A 95 -13.91 21.21 -2.67
N ALA A 96 -12.62 21.24 -2.38
CA ALA A 96 -12.10 21.80 -1.14
C ALA A 96 -12.50 23.28 -0.96
N ASN A 97 -12.98 23.62 0.24
CA ASN A 97 -13.32 24.98 0.65
C ASN A 97 -12.57 25.34 1.94
N SER A 98 -11.63 26.29 1.87
CA SER A 98 -10.80 26.67 3.03
C SER A 98 -11.55 27.42 4.13
N ILE A 99 -12.79 27.86 3.88
CA ILE A 99 -13.62 28.60 4.84
C ILE A 99 -14.61 27.67 5.55
N GLN A 100 -14.74 26.41 5.12
CA GLN A 100 -15.72 25.47 5.65
C GLN A 100 -15.08 24.12 5.95
N THR A 101 -15.13 23.73 7.22
CA THR A 101 -14.77 22.37 7.65
C THR A 101 -16.02 21.48 7.57
N PRO A 102 -15.98 20.32 6.90
CA PRO A 102 -17.09 19.37 6.92
C PRO A 102 -17.36 18.87 8.36
N PRO A 103 -18.62 18.74 8.78
CA PRO A 103 -18.96 18.25 10.12
C PRO A 103 -18.57 16.77 10.33
N SER A 104 -18.52 16.00 9.24
CA SER A 104 -18.16 14.59 9.17
C SER A 104 -16.67 14.34 8.87
N ILE A 105 -15.79 15.31 9.14
CA ILE A 105 -14.35 15.15 8.87
C ILE A 105 -13.78 13.93 9.61
N VAL A 106 -13.26 12.98 8.84
CA VAL A 106 -12.65 11.73 9.34
C VAL A 106 -11.55 11.32 8.37
N PRO A 107 -10.41 10.79 8.85
CA PRO A 107 -9.41 10.21 7.97
C PRO A 107 -9.92 8.93 7.29
N GLU A 108 -9.21 8.50 6.27
CA GLU A 108 -9.43 7.22 5.60
C GLU A 108 -9.20 6.06 6.57
N TRP A 109 -9.92 4.96 6.35
CA TRP A 109 -10.02 3.81 7.26
C TRP A 109 -8.70 3.10 7.63
N LEU A 110 -7.60 3.33 6.89
CA LEU A 110 -6.28 2.74 7.14
C LEU A 110 -5.35 3.62 7.99
N LEU A 111 -5.78 4.83 8.33
CA LEU A 111 -5.03 5.81 9.14
C LEU A 111 -5.49 5.78 10.60
#